data_AF-A0A920SGM2-F1
#
_entry.id   AF-A0A920SGM2-F1
#
_cell.length_a   1.000
_cell.length_b   1.000
_cell.length_c   1.000
_cell.angle_alpha   90.00
_cell.angle_beta   90.00
_cell.angle_gamma   90.00
#
_symmetry.space_group_name_H-M   'P 1'
#
loop_
_entity.id
_entity.type
_entity.pdbx_description
1 polymer ?
#
loop_
_entity_poly.entity_id
_entity_poly.type
_entity_poly.pdbx_seq_one_letter_code
_entity_poly.pdbx_strand_id
1 'polypeptide(L)' 'MGNVSYLVPGIHPMIKVAPHGTAIHTEDFARYAVLEEADRAVVDGAKSMALTMVDCWADPAVLDAARAEFIAIGT' A
#
# COMPACT_ATOMS: atom_id res chain seq x y z
N MET A 1 1.42 -8.44 1.76
CA MET A 1 0.38 -8.86 2.71
C MET A 1 -0.42 -9.99 2.08
N GLY A 2 -0.64 -11.09 2.81
CA GLY A 2 -1.46 -12.22 2.35
C GLY A 2 -2.30 -12.77 3.50
N ASN A 3 -1.65 -13.30 4.53
CA ASN A 3 -2.34 -13.93 5.66
C ASN A 3 -3.21 -12.96 6.48
N VAL A 4 -2.74 -11.72 6.71
CA VAL A 4 -3.50 -10.71 7.48
C VAL A 4 -4.78 -10.30 6.76
N SER A 5 -4.74 -10.27 5.42
CA SER A 5 -5.89 -9.92 4.58
C SER A 5 -7.00 -10.97 4.59
N TYR A 6 -6.83 -12.10 5.29
CA TYR A 6 -7.93 -13.04 5.58
C TYR A 6 -8.71 -12.69 6.85
N LEU A 7 -8.16 -11.82 7.72
CA LEU A 7 -8.77 -11.50 9.01
C LEU A 7 -9.35 -10.09 9.04
N VAL A 8 -8.79 -9.19 8.24
CA VAL A 8 -9.19 -7.78 8.19
C VAL A 8 -9.06 -7.23 6.77
N PRO A 9 -9.82 -6.17 6.42
CA PRO A 9 -9.55 -5.41 5.20
C PRO A 9 -8.08 -4.95 5.17
N GLY A 10 -7.38 -5.22 4.08
CA GLY A 10 -5.96 -4.90 3.97
C GLY A 10 -5.51 -4.66 2.54
N ILE A 11 -4.52 -3.79 2.37
CA ILE A 11 -3.94 -3.44 1.07
C ILE A 11 -2.44 -3.75 1.04
N HIS A 12 -1.90 -4.02 -0.15
CA HIS A 12 -0.46 -4.14 -0.39
C HIS A 12 -0.08 -3.40 -1.68
N PRO A 13 -0.22 -2.06 -1.69
CA PRO A 13 0.10 -1.27 -2.86
C PRO A 13 1.61 -1.22 -3.09
N MET A 14 1.99 -0.91 -4.32
CA MET A 14 3.38 -0.69 -4.72
C MET A 14 3.53 0.76 -5.18
N ILE A 15 4.62 1.41 -4.77
CA ILE A 15 5.02 2.73 -5.27
C ILE A 15 6.26 2.54 -6.14
N LYS A 16 6.28 3.20 -7.30
CA LYS A 16 7.35 3.05 -8.28
C LYS A 16 8.64 3.70 -7.75
N VAL A 17 9.71 2.91 -7.71
CA VAL A 17 11.07 3.38 -7.38
C VAL A 17 12.11 3.04 -8.45
N ALA A 18 11.75 2.24 -9.45
CA ALA A 18 12.64 1.78 -10.51
C ALA A 18 11.97 1.93 -11.90
N PRO A 19 12.75 1.96 -13.00
CA PRO A 19 12.20 1.94 -14.35
C PRO A 19 11.22 0.78 -14.58
N HIS A 20 10.31 0.96 -15.53
CA HIS A 20 9.38 -0.11 -15.90
C HIS A 20 10.16 -1.32 -16.43
N GLY A 21 9.82 -2.51 -15.96
CA GLY A 21 10.49 -3.76 -16.33
C GLY A 21 11.64 -4.18 -15.40
N THR A 22 12.03 -3.36 -14.43
CA THR A 22 12.97 -3.79 -13.39
C THR A 22 12.30 -4.77 -12.43
N ALA A 23 12.76 -6.01 -12.39
CA ALA A 23 12.21 -7.05 -11.53
C ALA A 23 12.60 -6.84 -10.06
N ILE A 24 11.63 -6.97 -9.15
CA ILE A 24 11.88 -7.06 -7.70
C ILE A 24 12.73 -8.31 -7.40
N HIS A 25 13.59 -8.26 -6.39
CA HIS A 25 14.59 -9.30 -6.05
C HIS A 25 15.79 -9.41 -7.00
N THR A 26 16.22 -8.31 -7.61
CA THR A 26 17.45 -8.25 -8.42
C THR A 26 18.44 -7.23 -7.87
N GLU A 27 19.72 -7.34 -8.27
CA GLU A 27 20.73 -6.32 -7.95
C GLU A 27 20.36 -4.96 -8.54
N ASP A 28 19.75 -4.94 -9.72
CA ASP A 28 19.30 -3.70 -10.35
C ASP A 28 18.25 -2.99 -9.50
N PHE A 29 17.25 -3.73 -9.00
CA PHE A 29 16.25 -3.14 -8.10
C PHE A 29 16.89 -2.62 -6.80
N ALA A 30 17.86 -3.33 -6.24
CA ALA A 30 18.58 -2.89 -5.06
C ALA A 30 19.33 -1.56 -5.30
N ARG A 31 19.91 -1.36 -6.49
CA ARG A 31 20.55 -0.08 -6.86
C ARG A 31 19.56 1.08 -6.93
N TYR A 32 18.36 0.85 -7.46
CA TYR A 32 17.32 1.89 -7.51
C TYR A 32 16.70 2.19 -6.13
N ALA A 33 16.62 1.18 -5.26
CA ALA A 33 16.00 1.29 -3.93
C ALA A 33 16.76 2.19 -2.92
N VAL A 34 17.94 2.69 -3.28
CA VAL A 34 18.79 3.55 -2.44
C VAL A 34 19.03 4.93 -3.05
N LEU A 35 18.28 5.29 -4.10
CA LEU A 35 18.38 6.60 -4.75
C LEU A 35 17.35 7.58 -4.16
N GLU A 36 17.53 8.87 -4.44
CA GLU A 36 16.62 9.94 -4.01
C GLU A 36 15.17 9.72 -4.46
N GLU A 37 14.93 9.04 -5.59
CA GLU A 37 13.58 8.64 -6.02
C GLU A 37 12.93 7.63 -5.07
N ALA A 38 13.71 6.70 -4.51
CA ALA A 38 13.23 5.75 -3.52
C ALA A 38 12.93 6.44 -2.18
N ASP A 39 13.76 7.40 -1.75
CA ASP A 39 13.48 8.21 -0.56
C ASP A 39 12.18 9.01 -0.72
N ARG A 40 11.96 9.61 -1.88
CA ARG A 40 10.68 10.28 -2.21
C ARG A 40 9.50 9.32 -2.14
N ALA A 41 9.64 8.12 -2.70
CA ALA A 41 8.58 7.11 -2.64
C ALA A 41 8.26 6.65 -1.21
N VAL A 42 9.24 6.64 -0.29
CA VAL A 42 8.99 6.37 1.14
C VAL A 42 8.12 7.47 1.74
N VAL A 43 8.44 8.74 1.47
CA VAL A 43 7.64 9.89 1.96
C VAL A 43 6.23 9.87 1.36
N ASP A 44 6.10 9.57 0.07
CA ASP A 44 4.81 9.46 -0.61
C ASP A 44 3.98 8.31 -0.04
N GLY A 45 4.60 7.17 0.25
CA GLY A 45 3.95 6.04 0.91
C GLY A 45 3.49 6.38 2.33
N ALA A 46 4.33 7.05 3.11
CA ALA A 46 3.97 7.48 4.46
C ALA A 46 2.79 8.46 4.46
N LYS A 47 2.81 9.45 3.55
CA LYS A 47 1.69 10.40 3.39
C LYS A 47 0.43 9.70 2.91
N SER A 48 0.54 8.79 1.94
CA SER A 48 -0.61 8.05 1.42
C SER A 48 -1.29 7.26 2.54
N MET A 49 -0.54 6.49 3.34
CA MET A 49 -1.08 5.74 4.47
C MET A 49 -1.70 6.66 5.54
N ALA A 50 -1.05 7.79 5.86
CA ALA A 50 -1.55 8.74 6.84
C ALA A 50 -2.86 9.39 6.37
N LEU A 51 -2.92 9.82 5.11
CA LEU A 51 -4.12 10.44 4.53
C LEU A 51 -5.26 9.44 4.39
N THR A 52 -4.99 8.18 4.03
CA THR A 52 -6.00 7.11 4.08
C THR A 52 -6.59 6.95 5.48
N MET A 53 -5.77 7.04 6.53
CA MET A 53 -6.26 7.01 7.91
C MET A 53 -7.10 8.24 8.26
N VAL A 54 -6.69 9.42 7.79
CA VAL A 54 -7.47 10.66 7.95
C VAL A 54 -8.84 10.51 7.28
N ASP A 55 -8.91 9.98 6.06
CA ASP A 55 -10.18 9.73 5.38
C ASP A 55 -11.07 8.77 6.19
N CYS A 56 -10.49 7.68 6.71
CA CYS A 56 -11.19 6.73 7.58
C CYS A 56 -11.73 7.36 8.87
N TRP A 57 -11.05 8.38 9.41
CA TRP A 57 -11.48 9.10 10.61
C TRP A 57 -12.47 10.23 10.32
N ALA A 58 -12.32 10.90 9.18
CA ALA A 58 -13.16 12.01 8.78
C ALA A 58 -14.54 11.53 8.29
N ASP A 59 -14.59 10.36 7.65
CA ASP A 59 -15.81 9.75 7.15
C ASP A 59 -15.91 8.27 7.56
N PRO A 60 -16.76 7.93 8.56
CA PRO A 60 -16.99 6.54 8.96
C PRO A 60 -17.45 5.62 7.83
N ALA A 61 -18.10 6.16 6.78
CA ALA A 61 -18.62 5.37 5.67
C ALA A 61 -17.50 4.64 4.90
N VAL A 62 -16.27 5.17 4.92
CA VAL A 62 -15.10 4.54 4.26
C VAL A 62 -14.77 3.20 4.92
N LEU A 63 -14.70 3.16 6.25
CA LEU A 63 -14.42 1.92 6.99
C LEU A 63 -15.62 0.96 6.95
N ASP A 64 -16.84 1.48 6.99
CA ASP A 64 -18.05 0.67 6.90
C ASP A 64 -18.16 -0.04 5.54
N ALA A 65 -17.87 0.67 4.45
CA ALA A 65 -17.82 0.10 3.10
C ALA A 65 -16.74 -0.98 2.99
N ALA A 66 -15.50 -0.68 3.42
CA ALA A 66 -14.40 -1.64 3.37
C ALA A 66 -14.71 -2.93 4.18
N ARG A 67 -15.37 -2.80 5.33
CA ARG A 67 -15.82 -3.95 6.13
C ARG A 67 -16.95 -4.73 5.47
N ALA A 68 -17.94 -4.04 4.92
CA ALA A 68 -19.06 -4.66 4.24
C ALA A 68 -18.58 -5.47 3.02
N GLU A 69 -17.69 -4.90 2.21
CA GLU A 69 -17.07 -5.59 1.07
C GLU A 69 -16.26 -6.80 1.52
N PHE A 70 -15.44 -6.65 2.56
CA PHE A 70 -14.64 -7.74 3.11
C PHE A 70 -15.51 -8.92 3.60
N ILE A 71 -16.61 -8.65 4.29
CA ILE A 71 -17.55 -9.67 4.76
C ILE A 71 -18.28 -10.33 3.58
N ALA A 72 -18.68 -9.54 2.58
CA ALA A 72 -19.41 -10.03 1.41
C ALA A 72 -18.60 -11.03 0.56
N ILE A 73 -17.26 -10.92 0.57
CA ILE A 73 -16.37 -11.84 -0.16
C ILE A 73 -16.32 -13.24 0.48
N GLY A 74 -16.73 -13.38 1.75
CA GLY A 74 -17.01 -14.67 2.41
C GLY A 74 -15.97 -15.76 2.17
N THR A 75 -14.86 -15.76 2.91
CA THR A 75 -13.99 -16.94 3.04
C THR A 75 -14.57 -17.96 4.00
#